data_AF-A0A1T4XC17-F1
#
_entry.id   AF-A0A1T4XC17-F1
#
_cell.length_a   1.000
_cell.length_b   1.000
_cell.length_c   1.000
_cell.angle_alpha   90.00
_cell.angle_beta   90.00
_cell.angle_gamma   90.00
#
_symmetry.space_group_name_H-M   'P 1'
#
loop_
_entity.id
_entity.type
_entity.pdbx_description
1 polymer ?
#
loop_
_entity_poly.entity_id
_entity_poly.type
_entity_poly.pdbx_seq_one_letter_code
_entity_poly.pdbx_strand_id
1 'polypeptide(L)'
;MTLRGIDRLKGLMRRDRLPYVIVAAVIILVVSISMIQSLIKTSSIDAAQPTAAVETVGELEQTWTTSYAETTCSDWNSLMDDHQRYVAAADILTSARNKIDGGTGLPPESMISEFRRGITTVCVVPSMTLLEATYGLYTTEPRFHP
;
A
#
# COMPACT_ATOMS: atom_id res chain seq x y z
N MET A 1 37.51 4.68 54.80
CA MET A 1 37.72 4.88 53.35
C MET A 1 37.86 3.50 52.72
N THR A 2 37.14 3.02 51.71
CA THR A 2 35.97 3.38 50.89
C THR A 2 35.74 2.10 50.05
N LEU A 3 34.55 1.88 49.46
CA LEU A 3 34.20 0.80 48.50
C LEU A 3 33.52 -0.46 49.06
N ARG A 4 32.24 -0.37 49.44
CA ARG A 4 31.27 -1.47 49.28
C ARG A 4 29.89 -0.90 48.98
N GLY A 5 29.74 -0.37 47.76
CA GLY A 5 28.54 0.35 47.35
C GLY A 5 28.03 0.02 45.95
N ILE A 6 28.36 -1.15 45.38
CA ILE A 6 27.94 -1.50 44.00
C ILE A 6 27.43 -2.95 43.87
N ASP A 7 26.81 -3.52 44.92
CA ASP A 7 26.22 -4.88 44.83
C ASP A 7 24.77 -4.95 45.34
N ARG A 8 23.98 -3.89 45.13
CA ARG A 8 22.53 -3.91 45.41
C ARG A 8 21.64 -3.42 44.27
N LEU A 9 22.13 -3.47 43.03
CA LEU A 9 21.34 -3.12 41.83
C LEU A 9 21.23 -4.26 40.79
N LYS A 10 21.49 -5.51 41.19
CA LYS A 10 21.22 -6.71 40.38
C LYS A 10 19.94 -7.46 40.77
N GLY A 11 19.04 -6.80 41.50
CA GLY A 11 17.94 -7.46 42.23
C GLY A 11 16.53 -7.30 41.68
N LEU A 12 16.30 -6.72 40.50
CA LEU A 12 14.93 -6.54 39.96
C LEU A 12 14.81 -6.67 38.42
N MET A 13 15.62 -7.53 37.79
CA MET A 13 15.30 -7.99 36.43
C MET A 13 14.74 -9.41 36.51
N ARG A 14 13.40 -9.48 36.63
CA ARG A 14 12.63 -10.73 36.49
C ARG A 14 13.06 -11.44 35.20
N ARG A 15 13.48 -12.69 35.35
CA ARG A 15 13.96 -13.60 34.31
C ARG A 15 12.92 -13.93 33.22
N ASP A 16 11.69 -13.44 33.37
CA ASP A 16 10.56 -13.71 32.46
C ASP A 16 10.39 -12.67 31.34
N ARG A 17 11.15 -11.55 31.36
CA ARG A 17 11.05 -10.48 30.34
C ARG A 17 12.16 -10.52 29.28
N LEU A 18 13.10 -11.45 29.40
CA LEU A 18 14.20 -11.63 28.44
C LEU A 18 13.72 -11.84 26.99
N PRO A 19 12.69 -12.66 26.68
CA PRO A 19 12.28 -12.85 25.29
C PRO A 19 11.63 -11.59 24.71
N TYR A 20 10.86 -10.84 25.52
CA TYR A 20 10.20 -9.61 25.07
C TYR A 20 11.18 -8.47 24.78
N VAL A 21 12.25 -8.34 25.59
CA VAL A 21 13.29 -7.32 25.36
C VAL A 21 14.10 -7.63 24.10
N ILE A 22 14.38 -8.91 23.84
CA ILE A 22 15.09 -9.34 22.62
C ILE A 22 14.22 -9.12 21.38
N VAL A 23 12.92 -9.49 21.43
CA VAL A 23 11.98 -9.25 20.32
C VAL A 23 11.81 -7.75 20.06
N ALA A 24 11.66 -6.93 21.11
CA ALA A 24 11.59 -5.48 20.96
C ALA A 24 12.87 -4.88 20.35
N ALA A 25 14.04 -5.35 20.76
CA ALA A 25 15.32 -4.90 20.19
C ALA A 25 15.47 -5.28 18.71
N VAL A 26 15.03 -6.48 18.30
CA VAL A 26 15.04 -6.91 16.89
C VAL A 26 14.08 -6.07 16.06
N ILE A 27 12.87 -5.80 16.55
CA ILE A 27 11.88 -4.96 15.85
C ILE A 27 12.43 -3.53 15.66
N ILE A 28 13.01 -2.94 16.71
CA ILE A 28 13.60 -1.60 16.63
C ILE A 28 14.75 -1.57 15.61
N LEU A 29 15.58 -2.62 15.57
CA LEU A 29 16.73 -2.70 14.66
C LEU A 29 16.28 -2.89 13.19
N VAL A 30 15.21 -3.66 12.93
CA VAL A 30 14.61 -3.80 11.58
C VAL A 30 13.98 -2.48 11.10
N VAL A 31 13.29 -1.76 11.98
CA VAL A 31 12.72 -0.43 11.67
C VAL A 31 13.83 0.59 11.38
N SER A 32 14.94 0.53 12.13
CA SER A 32 16.08 1.44 11.96
C SER A 32 16.81 1.24 10.63
N ILE A 33 17.02 -0.02 10.21
CA ILE A 33 17.66 -0.33 8.91
C ILE A 33 16.79 0.14 7.73
N SER A 34 15.45 0.06 7.88
CA SER A 34 14.51 0.51 6.84
C SER A 34 14.56 2.03 6.62
N MET A 35 14.86 2.83 7.64
CA MET A 35 14.95 4.29 7.50
C MET A 35 16.26 4.78 6.86
N ILE A 36 17.34 4.01 6.92
CA ILE A 36 18.66 4.44 6.41
C ILE A 36 18.73 4.34 4.86
N GLN A 37 17.90 3.51 4.22
CA GLN A 37 17.87 3.37 2.76
C GLN A 37 17.19 4.55 2.04
N SER A 38 16.48 5.41 2.78
CA SER A 38 15.77 6.58 2.21
C SER A 38 16.65 7.84 2.07
N LEU A 39 17.89 7.82 2.56
CA LEU A 39 18.74 9.02 2.65
C LEU A 39 19.89 9.11 1.64
N ILE A 40 20.03 8.16 0.69
CA ILE A 40 21.18 8.11 -0.24
C ILE A 40 20.85 8.65 -1.66
N LYS A 41 19.58 8.87 -2.02
CA LYS A 41 19.22 9.31 -3.38
C LYS A 41 18.95 10.82 -3.49
N THR A 42 19.94 11.67 -3.14
CA THR A 42 19.88 13.10 -3.53
C THR A 42 21.26 13.65 -3.92
N SER A 43 21.60 13.51 -5.20
CA SER A 43 22.46 14.39 -6.00
C SER A 43 22.30 13.91 -7.45
N SER A 44 21.95 14.68 -8.47
CA SER A 44 22.23 16.08 -8.80
C SER A 44 21.18 16.56 -9.83
N ILE A 45 20.94 17.87 -9.88
CA ILE A 45 20.07 18.55 -10.84
C ILE A 45 20.82 18.72 -12.16
N ASP A 46 20.24 18.33 -13.30
CA ASP A 46 20.45 19.04 -14.58
C ASP A 46 19.32 18.76 -15.58
N ALA A 47 18.96 19.80 -16.33
CA ALA A 47 17.74 19.94 -17.12
C ALA A 47 17.77 19.20 -18.47
N ALA A 48 16.68 18.47 -18.80
CA ALA A 48 15.98 18.47 -20.10
C ALA A 48 15.08 17.22 -20.29
N GLN A 49 13.83 17.48 -20.70
CA GLN A 49 12.90 16.60 -21.43
C GLN A 49 12.13 15.49 -20.64
N PRO A 50 10.84 15.25 -20.97
CA PRO A 50 9.84 14.72 -20.06
C PRO A 50 9.77 13.20 -20.18
N THR A 51 10.09 12.48 -19.11
CA THR A 51 9.79 11.05 -19.05
C THR A 51 9.77 10.57 -17.62
N ALA A 52 8.70 9.83 -17.33
CA ALA A 52 8.63 8.73 -16.39
C ALA A 52 8.71 9.04 -14.89
N ALA A 53 7.64 8.62 -14.23
CA ALA A 53 7.62 8.08 -12.88
C ALA A 53 8.19 9.00 -11.79
N VAL A 54 7.39 10.00 -11.41
CA VAL A 54 7.54 10.58 -10.07
C VAL A 54 6.53 9.90 -9.18
N GLU A 55 7.07 9.08 -8.29
CA GLU A 55 6.41 8.47 -7.13
C GLU A 55 5.56 9.49 -6.38
N THR A 56 4.25 9.25 -6.35
CA THR A 56 3.33 9.98 -5.50
C THR A 56 2.88 9.07 -4.38
N VAL A 57 3.81 8.81 -3.45
CA VAL A 57 3.55 8.01 -2.23
C VAL A 57 2.42 8.61 -1.37
N GLY A 58 2.03 9.87 -1.59
CA GLY A 58 0.84 10.49 -0.99
C GLY A 58 -0.41 10.56 -1.89
N GLU A 59 -0.30 10.42 -3.21
CA GLU A 59 -1.46 10.48 -4.11
C GLU A 59 -2.21 9.15 -4.18
N LEU A 60 -1.53 8.04 -3.84
CA LEU A 60 -2.15 6.72 -3.74
C LEU A 60 -2.48 6.32 -2.29
N GLU A 61 -2.58 7.28 -1.38
CA GLU A 61 -3.03 6.98 -0.02
C GLU A 61 -4.53 6.66 -0.01
N GLN A 62 -4.89 5.42 0.31
CA GLN A 62 -6.29 4.99 0.37
C GLN A 62 -6.92 5.36 1.71
N THR A 63 -7.98 6.15 1.68
CA THR A 63 -8.76 6.53 2.87
C THR A 63 -10.05 5.73 3.03
N TRP A 64 -10.45 4.96 2.01
CA TRP A 64 -11.60 4.08 2.11
C TRP A 64 -11.34 2.94 3.09
N THR A 65 -12.17 2.84 4.13
CA THR A 65 -11.92 1.95 5.28
C THR A 65 -12.48 0.55 5.10
N THR A 66 -13.42 0.35 4.16
CA THR A 66 -14.05 -0.93 3.90
C THR A 66 -13.23 -1.73 2.87
N SER A 67 -13.11 -3.04 3.06
CA SER A 67 -12.48 -3.92 2.09
C SER A 67 -13.17 -3.85 0.72
N TYR A 68 -12.44 -3.90 -0.39
CA TYR A 68 -13.03 -3.92 -1.73
C TYR A 68 -13.92 -5.17 -1.97
N ALA A 69 -13.73 -6.25 -1.21
CA ALA A 69 -14.60 -7.43 -1.27
C ALA A 69 -15.98 -7.19 -0.61
N GLU A 70 -16.09 -6.21 0.29
CA GLU A 70 -17.32 -5.86 1.00
C GLU A 70 -17.91 -4.53 0.49
N THR A 71 -17.13 -3.76 -0.25
CA THR A 71 -17.56 -2.53 -0.91
C THR A 71 -18.51 -2.87 -2.04
N THR A 72 -19.68 -2.24 -2.08
CA THR A 72 -20.67 -2.45 -3.13
C THR A 72 -20.52 -1.44 -4.27
N CYS A 73 -21.12 -1.74 -5.42
CA CYS A 73 -21.24 -0.78 -6.51
C CYS A 73 -22.03 0.48 -6.12
N SER A 74 -22.96 0.37 -5.17
CA SER A 74 -23.62 1.54 -4.57
C SER A 74 -22.62 2.45 -3.84
N ASP A 75 -21.72 1.85 -3.05
CA ASP A 75 -20.69 2.58 -2.31
C ASP A 75 -19.70 3.25 -3.26
N TRP A 76 -19.24 2.51 -4.28
CA TRP A 76 -18.38 3.04 -5.34
C TRP A 76 -19.01 4.26 -6.03
N ASN A 77 -20.27 4.17 -6.44
CA ASN A 77 -20.92 5.23 -7.20
C ASN A 77 -21.30 6.44 -6.33
N SER A 78 -21.66 6.21 -5.07
CA SER A 78 -22.36 7.21 -4.24
C SER A 78 -21.56 7.72 -3.04
N LEU A 79 -20.68 6.90 -2.47
CA LEU A 79 -19.98 7.21 -1.22
C LEU A 79 -18.50 7.49 -1.43
N MET A 80 -17.85 6.76 -2.34
CA MET A 80 -16.45 7.01 -2.66
C MET A 80 -16.31 8.33 -3.41
N ASP A 81 -15.39 9.18 -2.96
CA ASP A 81 -15.00 10.37 -3.74
C ASP A 81 -14.10 10.00 -4.94
N ASP A 82 -13.78 10.98 -5.78
CA ASP A 82 -13.02 10.73 -7.02
C ASP A 82 -11.60 10.20 -6.75
N HIS A 83 -10.98 10.68 -5.67
CA HIS A 83 -9.65 10.28 -5.24
C HIS A 83 -9.66 8.84 -4.73
N GLN A 84 -10.58 8.48 -3.84
CA GLN A 84 -10.77 7.12 -3.35
C GLN A 84 -11.02 6.13 -4.50
N ARG A 85 -11.83 6.50 -5.49
CA ARG A 85 -12.06 5.69 -6.70
C ARG A 85 -10.79 5.52 -7.54
N TYR A 86 -9.98 6.57 -7.66
CA TYR A 86 -8.71 6.50 -8.38
C TYR A 86 -7.72 5.56 -7.70
N VAL A 87 -7.51 5.73 -6.40
CA VAL A 87 -6.62 4.87 -5.62
C VAL A 87 -7.11 3.42 -5.62
N ALA A 88 -8.42 3.19 -5.44
CA ALA A 88 -8.99 1.85 -5.49
C ALA A 88 -8.82 1.21 -6.87
N ALA A 89 -9.03 1.95 -7.96
CA ALA A 89 -8.77 1.44 -9.30
C ALA A 89 -7.30 1.07 -9.51
N ALA A 90 -6.37 1.90 -9.01
CA ALA A 90 -4.94 1.63 -9.07
C ALA A 90 -4.56 0.36 -8.30
N ASP A 91 -5.02 0.24 -7.06
CA ASP A 91 -4.76 -0.92 -6.19
C ASP A 91 -5.29 -2.21 -6.80
N ILE A 92 -6.55 -2.20 -7.24
CA ILE A 92 -7.22 -3.38 -7.78
C ILE A 92 -6.56 -3.81 -9.10
N LEU A 93 -6.31 -2.87 -10.01
CA LEU A 93 -5.67 -3.17 -11.29
C LEU A 93 -4.24 -3.69 -11.10
N THR A 94 -3.47 -3.08 -10.20
CA THR A 94 -2.12 -3.56 -9.86
C THR A 94 -2.17 -4.97 -9.27
N SER A 95 -3.08 -5.22 -8.34
CA SER A 95 -3.27 -6.53 -7.71
C SER A 95 -3.68 -7.59 -8.73
N ALA A 96 -4.60 -7.26 -9.64
CA ALA A 96 -5.05 -8.15 -10.70
C ALA A 96 -3.90 -8.52 -11.65
N ARG A 97 -3.15 -7.53 -12.15
CA ARG A 97 -2.00 -7.76 -13.05
C ARG A 97 -0.89 -8.56 -12.40
N ASN A 98 -0.60 -8.29 -11.14
CA ASN A 98 0.45 -9.03 -10.40
C ASN A 98 0.02 -10.47 -10.13
N LYS A 99 -1.27 -10.72 -9.84
CA LYS A 99 -1.78 -12.07 -9.51
C LYS A 99 -2.07 -12.92 -10.72
N ILE A 100 -2.60 -12.34 -11.79
CA ILE A 100 -3.10 -13.07 -12.97
C ILE A 100 -2.01 -13.19 -14.04
N ASP A 101 -1.32 -12.08 -14.34
CA ASP A 101 -0.36 -12.02 -15.46
C ASP A 101 1.11 -11.99 -15.03
N GLY A 102 1.37 -12.06 -13.71
CA GLY A 102 2.73 -11.96 -13.18
C GLY A 102 3.37 -10.58 -13.42
N GLY A 103 2.55 -9.55 -13.62
CA GLY A 103 3.00 -8.18 -13.76
C GLY A 103 3.78 -7.69 -12.54
N THR A 104 4.54 -6.61 -12.72
CA THR A 104 5.21 -5.90 -11.62
C THR A 104 5.09 -4.39 -11.84
N GLY A 105 4.99 -3.65 -10.73
CA GLY A 105 4.90 -2.19 -10.75
C GLY A 105 3.48 -1.65 -10.95
N LEU A 106 3.37 -0.33 -10.86
CA LEU A 106 2.11 0.40 -11.00
C LEU A 106 1.72 0.51 -12.50
N PRO A 107 0.46 0.27 -12.87
CA PRO A 107 -0.04 0.54 -14.22
C PRO A 107 0.09 2.01 -14.62
N PRO A 108 0.15 2.34 -15.93
CA PRO A 108 0.09 3.72 -16.39
C PRO A 108 -1.19 4.43 -15.90
N GLU A 109 -1.09 5.71 -15.55
CA GLU A 109 -2.23 6.53 -15.09
C GLU A 109 -3.42 6.51 -16.07
N SER A 110 -3.16 6.51 -17.38
CA SER A 110 -4.21 6.40 -18.40
C SER A 110 -4.99 5.09 -18.27
N MET A 111 -4.30 3.98 -18.01
CA MET A 111 -4.91 2.68 -17.81
C MET A 111 -5.71 2.63 -16.50
N ILE A 112 -5.20 3.23 -15.42
CA ILE A 112 -5.92 3.36 -14.14
C ILE A 112 -7.20 4.17 -14.33
N SER A 113 -7.11 5.30 -15.02
CA SER A 113 -8.26 6.17 -15.30
C SER A 113 -9.31 5.48 -16.18
N GLU A 114 -8.89 4.73 -17.19
CA GLU A 114 -9.80 3.92 -18.00
C GLU A 114 -10.45 2.81 -17.19
N PHE A 115 -9.67 2.10 -16.37
CA PHE A 115 -10.18 1.05 -15.50
C PHE A 115 -11.21 1.61 -14.52
N ARG A 116 -10.92 2.73 -13.85
CA ARG A 116 -11.87 3.46 -12.99
C ARG A 116 -13.20 3.77 -13.69
N ARG A 117 -13.15 4.27 -14.93
CA ARG A 117 -14.36 4.53 -15.73
C ARG A 117 -15.09 3.24 -16.09
N GLY A 118 -14.34 2.20 -16.41
CA GLY A 118 -14.86 0.85 -16.65
C GLY A 118 -15.63 0.32 -15.44
N ILE A 119 -15.08 0.45 -14.23
CA ILE A 119 -15.73 0.03 -12.98
C ILE A 119 -17.09 0.70 -12.84
N THR A 120 -17.15 2.03 -12.97
CA THR A 120 -18.42 2.79 -12.93
C THR A 120 -19.42 2.28 -13.98
N THR A 121 -18.93 1.89 -15.16
CA THR A 121 -19.77 1.37 -16.26
C THR A 121 -20.33 -0.02 -15.95
N VAL A 122 -19.54 -0.91 -15.35
CA VAL A 122 -19.98 -2.27 -14.99
C VAL A 122 -20.76 -2.32 -13.67
N CYS A 123 -20.64 -1.28 -12.84
CA CYS A 123 -21.36 -1.13 -11.58
C CYS A 123 -22.84 -0.73 -11.78
N VAL A 124 -23.58 -1.58 -12.49
CA VAL A 124 -25.00 -1.41 -12.80
C VAL A 124 -25.93 -2.02 -11.75
N VAL A 125 -25.50 -3.10 -11.08
CA VAL A 125 -26.26 -3.74 -10.00
C VAL A 125 -25.75 -3.17 -8.66
N PRO A 126 -26.55 -2.40 -7.90
CA PRO A 126 -26.05 -1.68 -6.72
C PRO A 126 -25.46 -2.59 -5.64
N SER A 127 -26.00 -3.81 -5.49
CA SER A 127 -25.56 -4.78 -4.48
C SER A 127 -24.38 -5.65 -4.92
N MET A 128 -23.93 -5.56 -6.17
CA MET A 128 -22.75 -6.29 -6.65
C MET A 128 -21.53 -5.76 -5.91
N THR A 129 -20.63 -6.66 -5.51
CA THR A 129 -19.39 -6.25 -4.85
C THR A 129 -18.41 -5.65 -5.86
N LEU A 130 -17.59 -4.72 -5.41
CA LEU A 130 -16.56 -4.10 -6.22
C LEU A 130 -15.56 -5.16 -6.73
N LEU A 131 -15.29 -6.19 -5.94
CA LEU A 131 -14.46 -7.33 -6.35
C LEU A 131 -15.06 -8.10 -7.54
N GLU A 132 -16.35 -8.43 -7.53
CA GLU A 132 -17.01 -9.12 -8.64
C GLU A 132 -17.02 -8.25 -9.91
N ALA A 133 -17.37 -6.97 -9.76
CA ALA A 133 -17.42 -6.02 -10.87
C ALA A 133 -16.05 -5.85 -11.54
N THR A 134 -15.00 -5.64 -10.73
CA THR A 134 -13.63 -5.42 -11.22
C THR A 134 -13.01 -6.68 -11.79
N TYR A 135 -13.30 -7.85 -11.23
CA TYR A 135 -12.86 -9.13 -11.80
C TYR A 135 -13.49 -9.36 -13.18
N GLY A 136 -14.79 -9.15 -13.30
CA GLY A 136 -15.49 -9.25 -14.59
C GLY A 136 -14.92 -8.27 -15.62
N LEU A 137 -14.75 -7.00 -15.24
CA LEU A 137 -14.15 -5.98 -16.11
C LEU A 137 -12.74 -6.38 -16.54
N TYR A 138 -11.88 -6.78 -15.60
CA TYR A 138 -10.51 -7.15 -15.89
C TYR A 138 -10.45 -8.33 -16.86
N THR A 139 -11.17 -9.41 -16.58
CA THR A 139 -11.08 -10.65 -17.36
C THR A 139 -11.74 -10.60 -18.74
N THR A 140 -12.62 -9.63 -18.98
CA THR A 140 -13.36 -9.51 -20.25
C THR A 140 -12.81 -8.42 -21.18
N GLU A 141 -11.92 -7.55 -20.70
CA GLU A 141 -11.39 -6.42 -21.45
C GLU A 141 -9.85 -6.54 -21.63
N PRO A 142 -9.38 -7.08 -22.78
CA PRO A 142 -7.97 -7.38 -23.03
C PRO A 142 -7.00 -6.21 -22.83
N ARG A 143 -7.49 -4.97 -23.00
CA ARG A 143 -6.70 -3.75 -22.80
C ARG A 143 -6.12 -3.59 -21.39
N PHE A 144 -6.69 -4.27 -20.39
CA PHE A 144 -6.20 -4.21 -19.00
C PHE A 144 -5.18 -5.32 -18.66
N HIS A 145 -5.04 -6.32 -19.54
CA HIS A 145 -4.15 -7.48 -19.37
C HIS A 145 -3.47 -7.89 -20.70
N PRO A 146 -2.66 -6.99 -21.29
CA PRO A 146 -1.99 -7.22 -22.58
C PRO A 146 -0.90 -8.30 -22.53
#